data_AF-A0A9P1G8H3-F1
#
_entry.id   AF-A0A9P1G8H3-F1
#
_cell.length_a   1.000
_cell.length_b   1.000
_cell.length_c   1.000
_cell.angle_alpha   90.00
_cell.angle_beta   90.00
_cell.angle_gamma   90.00
#
_symmetry.space_group_name_H-M   'P 1'
#
loop_
_entity.id
_entity.type
_entity.pdbx_description
1 polymer ?
#
loop_
_entity_poly.entity_id
_entity_poly.type
_entity_poly.pdbx_seq_one_letter_code
_entity_poly.pdbx_strand_id
1 'polypeptide(L)'
;VALTAFENELGVQAPVGFWDPVGFTADGDVAAFKRRRSVELKHGRISMMATMGYITPEVTGKLPGFLSPSAGLKFADIPNGLAAVSKVPVAGWAQIAAYFGFVEFSGGFDDYKTGTPGDYGFKVLTSSDPEEKTKKLSAELANGRLAMMAIIGMFFQD
;
A
#
# COMPACT_ATOMS: atom_id res chain seq x y z
N VAL A 1 26.38 4.24 24.42
CA VAL A 1 25.62 4.33 23.16
C VAL A 1 24.18 4.62 23.55
N ALA A 2 23.64 5.79 23.22
CA ALA A 2 22.25 6.09 23.54
C ALA A 2 21.37 5.20 22.65
N LEU A 3 20.67 4.23 23.26
CA LEU A 3 19.67 3.42 22.57
C LEU A 3 18.58 4.35 22.06
N THR A 4 18.43 4.51 20.75
CA THR A 4 17.24 5.19 20.21
C THR A 4 16.04 4.27 20.39
N ALA A 5 14.87 4.84 20.73
CA ALA A 5 13.76 4.12 21.36
C ALA A 5 13.12 2.98 20.52
N PHE A 6 13.50 2.82 19.25
CA PHE A 6 12.84 1.90 18.30
C PHE A 6 13.81 1.12 17.39
N GLU A 7 15.07 0.94 17.76
CA GLU A 7 16.09 0.24 16.94
C GLU A 7 15.79 -1.24 16.68
N ASN A 8 14.98 -1.89 17.53
CA ASN A 8 14.61 -3.31 17.40
C ASN A 8 13.21 -3.52 16.82
N GLU A 9 12.56 -2.46 16.34
CA GLU A 9 11.21 -2.54 15.79
C GLU A 9 11.18 -3.16 14.38
N LEU A 10 10.03 -3.72 14.03
CA LEU A 10 9.77 -4.26 12.70
C LEU A 10 10.09 -3.19 11.63
N GLY A 11 10.77 -3.56 10.55
CA GLY A 11 11.13 -2.64 9.45
C GLY A 11 12.52 -2.02 9.55
N VAL A 12 13.24 -2.25 10.65
CA VAL A 12 14.69 -2.04 10.74
C VAL A 12 15.38 -3.20 10.02
N GLN A 13 15.99 -2.94 8.87
CA GLN A 13 16.59 -3.97 8.02
C GLN A 13 17.90 -3.46 7.40
N ALA A 14 18.83 -4.37 7.16
CA ALA A 14 20.00 -4.07 6.34
C ALA A 14 19.56 -3.69 4.90
N PRO A 15 20.25 -2.75 4.21
CA PRO A 15 21.55 -2.16 4.55
C PRO A 15 21.50 -0.90 5.44
N VAL A 16 20.33 -0.26 5.58
CA VAL A 16 20.22 1.06 6.22
C VAL A 16 20.03 1.00 7.74
N GLY A 17 19.60 -0.14 8.28
CA GLY A 17 19.34 -0.28 9.70
C GLY A 17 18.26 0.69 10.19
N PHE A 18 18.47 1.29 11.36
CA PHE A 18 17.56 2.28 11.91
C PHE A 18 17.78 3.64 11.21
N TRP A 19 16.77 4.09 10.45
CA TRP A 19 16.85 5.29 9.62
C TRP A 19 15.80 6.32 10.05
N ASP A 20 16.23 7.31 10.84
CA ASP A 20 15.43 8.48 11.24
C ASP A 20 16.26 9.77 11.22
N PRO A 21 16.59 10.31 10.03
CA PRO A 21 17.42 11.51 9.91
C PRO A 21 16.73 12.79 10.40
N VAL A 22 15.40 12.79 10.49
CA VAL A 22 14.58 13.95 10.90
C VAL A 22 14.20 13.89 12.39
N GLY A 23 14.49 12.78 13.07
CA GLY A 23 14.25 12.61 14.50
C GLY A 23 12.78 12.49 14.87
N PHE A 24 11.94 11.95 13.99
CA PHE A 24 10.50 11.77 14.26
C PHE A 24 10.20 10.81 15.40
N THR A 25 11.17 10.00 15.81
CA THR A 25 11.05 9.00 16.86
C THR A 25 11.88 9.32 18.11
N ALA A 26 12.52 10.50 18.14
CA ALA A 26 13.38 10.94 19.24
C ALA A 26 12.62 11.20 20.55
N ASP A 27 11.32 11.47 20.45
CA ASP A 27 10.39 11.69 21.57
C ASP A 27 9.99 10.39 22.30
N GLY A 28 10.25 9.22 21.69
CA GLY A 28 9.91 7.92 22.27
C GLY A 28 8.40 7.65 22.36
N ASP A 29 7.56 8.44 21.70
CA ASP A 29 6.11 8.27 21.75
C ASP A 29 5.68 7.05 20.92
N VAL A 30 5.35 5.97 21.63
CA VAL A 30 4.89 4.70 21.06
C VAL A 30 3.57 4.87 20.31
N ALA A 31 2.67 5.75 20.74
CA ALA A 31 1.38 5.94 20.08
C ALA A 31 1.57 6.66 18.73
N ALA A 32 2.40 7.70 18.70
CA ALA A 32 2.78 8.36 17.46
C ALA A 32 3.54 7.42 16.52
N PHE A 33 4.45 6.59 17.03
CA PHE A 33 5.15 5.58 16.23
C PHE A 33 4.20 4.56 15.60
N LYS A 34 3.27 3.99 16.38
CA LYS A 34 2.26 3.04 15.86
C LYS A 34 1.38 3.66 14.79
N ARG A 35 0.98 4.92 14.96
CA ARG A 35 0.22 5.66 13.93
C ARG A 35 1.05 5.84 12.66
N ARG A 36 2.31 6.27 12.77
CA ARG A 36 3.22 6.42 11.62
C ARG A 36 3.44 5.10 10.89
N ARG A 37 3.57 3.99 11.62
CA ARG A 37 3.66 2.64 11.05
C ARG A 37 2.39 2.22 10.31
N SER A 38 1.20 2.48 10.87
CA SER A 38 -0.07 2.21 10.17
C SER A 38 -0.15 3.00 8.86
N VAL A 39 0.24 4.29 8.88
CA VAL A 39 0.29 5.14 7.69
C VAL A 39 1.28 4.60 6.66
N GLU A 40 2.48 4.20 7.07
CA GLU A 40 3.50 3.59 6.20
C GLU A 40 2.96 2.33 5.51
N LEU A 41 2.31 1.43 6.26
CA LEU A 41 1.73 0.20 5.72
C LEU A 41 0.59 0.49 4.74
N LYS A 42 -0.32 1.42 5.06
CA LYS A 42 -1.43 1.80 4.16
C LYS A 42 -0.92 2.35 2.83
N HIS A 43 0.06 3.26 2.86
CA HIS A 43 0.66 3.79 1.63
C HIS A 43 1.42 2.72 0.86
N GLY A 44 2.24 1.91 1.54
CA GLY A 44 2.97 0.81 0.92
C GLY A 44 2.06 -0.20 0.21
N ARG A 45 0.93 -0.61 0.84
CA ARG A 45 -0.05 -1.53 0.24
C ARG A 45 -0.72 -0.95 -1.00
N ILE A 46 -1.13 0.32 -0.96
CA ILE A 46 -1.71 1.00 -2.12
C ILE A 46 -0.68 1.09 -3.25
N SER A 47 0.56 1.47 -2.94
CA SER A 47 1.62 1.57 -3.93
C SER A 47 1.98 0.23 -4.56
N MET A 48 2.03 -0.88 -3.79
CA MET A 48 2.27 -2.22 -4.35
C MET A 48 1.20 -2.60 -5.39
N MET A 49 -0.08 -2.35 -5.07
CA MET A 49 -1.17 -2.61 -6.00
C MET A 49 -1.13 -1.66 -7.21
N ALA A 50 -0.78 -0.39 -7.00
CA ALA A 50 -0.63 0.59 -8.08
C ALA A 50 0.48 0.21 -9.05
N THR A 51 1.66 -0.20 -8.56
CA THR A 51 2.77 -0.64 -9.41
C THR A 51 2.40 -1.86 -10.26
N MET A 52 1.74 -2.85 -9.65
CA MET A 52 1.28 -4.02 -10.39
C MET A 52 0.20 -3.64 -11.41
N GLY A 53 -0.71 -2.72 -11.05
CA GLY A 53 -1.75 -2.20 -11.94
C GLY A 53 -1.21 -1.40 -13.12
N TYR A 54 -0.06 -0.76 -12.99
CA TYR A 54 0.63 -0.07 -14.09
C TYR A 54 1.29 -1.06 -15.06
N ILE A 55 1.98 -2.08 -14.52
CA ILE A 55 2.73 -3.08 -15.30
C ILE A 55 1.79 -4.07 -16.00
N THR A 56 0.71 -4.51 -15.33
CA THR A 56 -0.15 -5.60 -15.84
C THR A 56 -0.73 -5.33 -17.23
N PRO A 57 -1.35 -4.16 -17.51
CA PRO A 57 -1.87 -3.85 -18.85
C PRO A 57 -0.82 -3.82 -19.95
N GLU A 58 0.45 -3.54 -19.62
CA GLU A 58 1.56 -3.55 -20.58
C GLU A 58 2.04 -4.98 -20.88
N VAL A 59 2.11 -5.84 -19.85
CA VAL A 59 2.68 -7.18 -19.98
C VAL A 59 1.65 -8.22 -20.45
N THR A 60 0.47 -8.26 -19.83
CA THR A 60 -0.56 -9.28 -20.11
C THR A 60 -1.58 -8.84 -21.15
N GLY A 61 -1.52 -7.57 -21.57
CA GLY A 61 -2.55 -6.94 -22.38
C GLY A 61 -3.80 -6.58 -21.57
N LYS A 62 -4.79 -6.03 -22.27
CA LYS A 62 -6.05 -5.53 -21.68
C LYS A 62 -7.12 -6.62 -21.67
N LEU A 63 -7.99 -6.58 -20.68
CA LEU A 63 -9.10 -7.53 -20.57
C LEU A 63 -10.00 -7.47 -21.81
N PRO A 64 -10.48 -8.61 -22.33
CA PRO A 64 -11.45 -8.61 -23.42
C PRO A 64 -12.82 -8.15 -22.91
N GLY A 65 -13.49 -7.26 -23.65
CA GLY A 65 -14.87 -6.85 -23.39
C GLY A 65 -15.09 -5.34 -23.29
N PHE A 66 -16.23 -4.97 -22.73
CA PHE A 66 -16.66 -3.58 -22.55
C PHE A 66 -16.47 -3.14 -21.10
N LEU A 67 -15.76 -2.03 -20.90
CA LEU A 67 -15.70 -1.31 -19.63
C LEU A 67 -17.08 -0.73 -19.29
N SER A 68 -17.75 -0.15 -20.28
CA SER A 68 -19.08 0.43 -20.11
C SER A 68 -19.94 0.07 -21.31
N PRO A 69 -20.84 -0.92 -21.17
CA PRO A 69 -21.78 -1.28 -22.23
C PRO A 69 -22.70 -0.11 -22.62
N SER A 70 -23.05 0.76 -21.67
CA SER A 70 -23.89 1.94 -21.91
C SER A 70 -23.17 3.05 -22.67
N ALA A 71 -21.86 3.18 -22.52
CA ALA A 71 -21.04 4.16 -23.26
C ALA A 71 -20.31 3.54 -24.47
N GLY A 72 -20.48 2.24 -24.74
CA GLY A 72 -19.78 1.53 -25.81
C GLY A 72 -18.25 1.45 -25.64
N LEU A 73 -17.72 1.74 -24.46
CA LEU A 73 -16.27 1.80 -24.20
C LEU A 73 -15.70 0.40 -24.00
N LYS A 74 -14.73 0.00 -24.82
CA LYS A 74 -13.99 -1.26 -24.64
C LYS A 74 -12.79 -1.04 -23.73
N PHE A 75 -12.39 -2.10 -23.03
CA PHE A 75 -11.15 -2.06 -22.25
C PHE A 75 -9.93 -1.78 -23.14
N ALA A 76 -9.93 -2.25 -24.39
CA ALA A 76 -8.89 -1.99 -25.37
C ALA A 76 -8.64 -0.50 -25.64
N ASP A 77 -9.70 0.32 -25.57
CA ASP A 77 -9.68 1.74 -25.91
C ASP A 77 -9.14 2.62 -24.77
N ILE A 78 -8.93 2.04 -23.58
CA ILE A 78 -8.41 2.76 -22.41
C ILE A 78 -6.89 2.82 -22.54
N PRO A 79 -6.25 4.00 -22.63
CA PRO A 79 -4.79 4.10 -22.65
C PRO A 79 -4.19 3.57 -21.34
N ASN A 80 -2.93 3.15 -21.37
CA ASN A 80 -2.24 2.77 -20.13
C ASN A 80 -1.87 4.02 -19.34
N GLY A 81 -1.48 3.82 -18.08
CA GLY A 81 -0.96 4.87 -17.22
C GLY A 81 -1.97 5.92 -16.76
N LEU A 82 -1.50 7.14 -16.52
CA LEU A 82 -2.31 8.23 -15.96
C LEU A 82 -3.43 8.67 -16.90
N ALA A 83 -3.24 8.49 -18.22
CA ALA A 83 -4.26 8.80 -19.21
C ALA A 83 -5.54 7.95 -19.02
N ALA A 84 -5.42 6.73 -18.45
CA ALA A 84 -6.55 5.85 -18.16
C ALA A 84 -7.58 6.50 -17.23
N VAL A 85 -7.10 7.29 -16.27
CA VAL A 85 -7.92 7.90 -15.21
C VAL A 85 -9.02 8.79 -15.80
N SER A 86 -8.69 9.53 -16.85
CA SER A 86 -9.61 10.43 -17.55
C SER A 86 -10.64 9.74 -18.44
N LYS A 87 -10.41 8.48 -18.82
CA LYS A 87 -11.28 7.71 -19.73
C LYS A 87 -12.29 6.85 -18.99
N VAL A 88 -12.04 6.54 -17.72
CA VAL A 88 -13.00 5.81 -16.89
C VAL A 88 -14.19 6.72 -16.55
N PRO A 89 -15.44 6.30 -16.81
CA PRO A 89 -16.63 7.08 -16.49
C PRO A 89 -16.73 7.41 -14.99
N VAL A 90 -17.28 8.59 -14.68
CA VAL A 90 -17.49 9.05 -13.29
C VAL A 90 -18.31 8.06 -12.46
N ALA A 91 -19.28 7.38 -13.07
CA ALA A 91 -20.07 6.35 -12.40
C ALA A 91 -19.20 5.17 -11.90
N GLY A 92 -18.17 4.79 -12.66
CA GLY A 92 -17.20 3.77 -12.23
C GLY A 92 -16.35 4.24 -11.06
N TRP A 93 -15.87 5.48 -11.12
CA TRP A 93 -15.15 6.11 -10.01
C TRP A 93 -16.00 6.21 -8.73
N ALA A 94 -17.28 6.56 -8.86
CA ALA A 94 -18.20 6.62 -7.73
C ALA A 94 -18.42 5.25 -7.07
N GLN A 95 -18.55 4.18 -7.87
CA GLN A 95 -18.64 2.81 -7.35
C GLN A 95 -17.37 2.39 -6.61
N ILE A 96 -16.20 2.69 -7.17
CA ILE A 96 -14.90 2.40 -6.56
C ILE A 96 -14.75 3.15 -5.24
N ALA A 97 -15.03 4.46 -5.21
CA ALA A 97 -14.94 5.27 -4.02
C ALA A 97 -15.93 4.83 -2.93
N ALA A 98 -17.16 4.48 -3.30
CA ALA A 98 -18.16 3.97 -2.36
C ALA A 98 -17.72 2.62 -1.75
N TYR A 99 -17.17 1.72 -2.57
CA TYR A 99 -16.68 0.43 -2.09
C TYR A 99 -15.48 0.59 -1.16
N PHE A 100 -14.46 1.38 -1.55
CA PHE A 100 -13.31 1.62 -0.68
C PHE A 100 -13.69 2.35 0.60
N GLY A 101 -14.61 3.32 0.52
CA GLY A 101 -15.14 3.99 1.71
C GLY A 101 -15.84 3.02 2.66
N PHE A 102 -16.64 2.08 2.14
CA PHE A 102 -17.26 1.03 2.95
C PHE A 102 -16.21 0.10 3.58
N VAL A 103 -15.22 -0.35 2.81
CA VAL A 103 -14.14 -1.22 3.31
C VAL A 103 -13.36 -0.51 4.42
N GLU A 104 -12.96 0.74 4.22
CA GLU A 104 -12.21 1.50 5.22
C GLU A 104 -13.04 1.77 6.48
N PHE A 105 -14.33 2.08 6.32
CA PHE A 105 -15.25 2.21 7.44
C PHE A 105 -15.39 0.90 8.23
N SER A 106 -15.50 -0.25 7.55
CA SER A 106 -15.62 -1.57 8.18
C SER A 106 -14.33 -2.04 8.86
N GLY A 107 -13.16 -1.68 8.31
CA GLY A 107 -11.85 -2.04 8.83
C GLY A 107 -11.38 -1.13 9.98
N GLY A 108 -12.04 0.01 10.17
CA GLY A 108 -11.76 0.97 11.24
C GLY A 108 -10.60 1.90 10.91
N PHE A 109 -10.79 3.19 11.23
CA PHE A 109 -9.79 4.24 11.00
C PHE A 109 -8.66 4.26 12.06
N ASP A 110 -8.85 3.55 13.17
CA ASP A 110 -8.02 3.60 14.38
C ASP A 110 -7.32 2.25 14.69
N ASP A 111 -6.94 1.49 13.66
CA ASP A 111 -6.29 0.18 13.79
C ASP A 111 -5.06 0.18 14.72
N TYR A 112 -4.34 1.30 14.77
CA TYR A 112 -3.14 1.54 15.57
C TYR A 112 -3.41 1.75 17.07
N LYS A 113 -4.67 1.98 17.50
CA LYS A 113 -5.01 2.24 18.91
C LYS A 113 -5.25 0.97 19.71
N THR A 114 -5.80 -0.08 19.09
CA THR A 114 -6.28 -1.27 19.79
C THR A 114 -5.55 -2.56 19.40
N GLY A 115 -4.64 -2.52 18.42
CA GLY A 115 -3.93 -3.71 17.93
C GLY A 115 -2.54 -3.44 17.35
N THR A 116 -1.99 -4.46 16.67
CA THR A 116 -0.78 -4.33 15.85
C THR A 116 -1.14 -3.59 14.57
N PRO A 117 -0.44 -2.49 14.23
CA PRO A 117 -0.74 -1.72 13.02
C PRO A 117 -0.82 -2.59 11.76
N GLY A 118 -1.92 -2.47 11.00
CA GLY A 118 -2.14 -3.20 9.75
C GLY A 118 -2.59 -4.66 9.88
N ASP A 119 -2.85 -5.17 11.09
CA ASP A 119 -3.42 -6.51 11.33
C ASP A 119 -4.95 -6.44 11.41
N TYR A 120 -5.61 -6.80 10.29
CA TYR A 120 -7.07 -6.85 10.17
C TYR A 120 -7.63 -8.26 10.40
N GLY A 121 -6.87 -9.19 10.99
CA GLY A 121 -7.33 -10.55 11.27
C GLY A 121 -7.41 -11.46 10.04
N PHE A 122 -6.75 -11.11 8.93
CA PHE A 122 -6.69 -11.93 7.73
C PHE A 122 -5.73 -13.11 7.92
N LYS A 123 -6.26 -14.26 8.33
CA LYS A 123 -5.48 -15.44 8.73
C LYS A 123 -5.19 -16.46 7.63
N VAL A 124 -5.75 -16.28 6.44
CA VAL A 124 -5.68 -17.30 5.36
C VAL A 124 -4.25 -17.52 4.85
N LEU A 125 -3.41 -16.47 4.83
CA LEU A 125 -2.03 -16.52 4.34
C LEU A 125 -0.99 -16.21 5.44
N THR A 126 -1.44 -16.08 6.68
CA THR A 126 -0.58 -15.70 7.81
C THR A 126 0.09 -16.96 8.37
N SER A 127 1.43 -16.98 8.41
CA SER A 127 2.15 -18.07 9.08
C SER A 127 1.92 -18.02 10.59
N SER A 128 1.74 -19.18 11.20
CA SER A 128 1.60 -19.34 12.66
C SER A 128 2.94 -19.24 13.40
N ASP A 129 4.06 -19.41 12.70
CA ASP A 129 5.40 -19.31 13.27
C ASP A 129 5.80 -17.83 13.48
N PRO A 130 6.14 -17.40 14.71
CA PRO A 130 6.53 -16.02 15.02
C PRO A 130 7.72 -15.50 14.21
N GLU A 131 8.72 -16.33 13.92
CA GLU A 131 9.92 -15.90 13.18
C GLU A 131 9.59 -15.67 11.70
N GLU A 132 8.87 -16.61 11.09
CA GLU A 132 8.44 -16.50 9.70
C GLU A 132 7.46 -15.33 9.51
N LYS A 133 6.58 -15.09 10.48
CA LYS A 133 5.68 -13.94 10.49
C LYS A 133 6.46 -12.64 10.49
N THR A 134 7.47 -12.50 11.35
CA THR A 134 8.30 -11.29 11.42
C THR A 134 9.07 -11.05 10.12
N LYS A 135 9.59 -12.13 9.50
CA LYS A 135 10.25 -12.07 8.20
C LYS A 135 9.32 -11.63 7.08
N LYS A 136 8.10 -12.19 7.03
CA LYS A 136 7.09 -11.84 6.01
C LYS A 136 6.60 -10.40 6.15
N LEU A 137 6.34 -9.94 7.37
CA LEU A 137 5.96 -8.54 7.64
C LEU A 137 7.10 -7.57 7.31
N SER A 138 8.34 -7.97 7.57
CA SER A 138 9.53 -7.22 7.17
C SER A 138 9.63 -7.11 5.63
N ALA A 139 9.37 -8.21 4.92
CA ALA A 139 9.33 -8.21 3.46
C ALA A 139 8.19 -7.34 2.90
N GLU A 140 7.01 -7.35 3.53
CA GLU A 140 5.88 -6.48 3.18
C GLU A 140 6.27 -4.99 3.26
N LEU A 141 6.89 -4.58 4.37
CA LEU A 141 7.37 -3.20 4.53
C LEU A 141 8.43 -2.84 3.49
N ALA A 142 9.40 -3.73 3.24
CA ALA A 142 10.45 -3.48 2.26
C ALA A 142 9.89 -3.35 0.83
N ASN A 143 8.97 -4.24 0.43
CA ASN A 143 8.29 -4.17 -0.86
C ASN A 143 7.38 -2.95 -0.96
N GLY A 144 6.69 -2.57 0.12
CA GLY A 144 5.89 -1.35 0.18
C GLY A 144 6.73 -0.09 -0.02
N ARG A 145 7.88 0.01 0.66
CA ARG A 145 8.85 1.12 0.48
C ARG A 145 9.38 1.20 -0.94
N LEU A 146 9.75 0.06 -1.53
CA LEU A 146 10.20 -0.01 -2.92
C LEU A 146 9.07 0.39 -3.89
N ALA A 147 7.86 -0.09 -3.68
CA ALA A 147 6.71 0.22 -4.52
C ALA A 147 6.33 1.71 -4.46
N MET A 148 6.44 2.35 -3.30
CA MET A 148 6.23 3.80 -3.16
C MET A 148 7.20 4.60 -4.06
N MET A 149 8.46 4.20 -4.13
CA MET A 149 9.43 4.84 -5.03
C MET A 149 9.19 4.49 -6.51
N ALA A 150 8.84 3.23 -6.78
CA ALA A 150 8.60 2.75 -8.14
C ALA A 150 7.41 3.43 -8.81
N ILE A 151 6.28 3.59 -8.11
CA ILE A 151 5.09 4.24 -8.69
C ILE A 151 5.32 5.72 -9.00
N ILE A 152 6.07 6.42 -8.15
CA ILE A 152 6.46 7.82 -8.40
C ILE A 152 7.37 7.90 -9.65
N GLY A 153 8.31 6.96 -9.77
CA GLY A 153 9.15 6.85 -10.97
C GLY A 153 8.35 6.60 -12.25
N MET A 154 7.35 5.71 -12.19
CA MET A 154 6.45 5.43 -13.30
C MET A 154 5.61 6.67 -13.66
N PHE A 155 5.07 7.39 -12.68
CA PHE A 155 4.30 8.62 -12.93
C PHE A 155 5.12 9.75 -13.54
N PHE A 156 6.42 9.81 -13.26
CA PHE A 156 7.31 10.81 -13.86
C PHE A 156 7.74 10.46 -15.28
N GLN A 157 7.72 9.17 -15.64
CA GLN A 157 8.11 8.68 -16.97
C GLN A 157 6.95 8.65 -17.96
N ASP A 158 5.70 8.65 -17.47
CA ASP A 158 4.46 8.74 -18.26
C ASP A 158 4.19 10.17 -18.75
#